data_AF-A0A929UPZ6-F1
#
_entry.id   AF-A0A929UPZ6-F1
#
_cell.length_a   1.000
_cell.length_b   1.000
_cell.length_c   1.000
_cell.angle_alpha   90.00
_cell.angle_beta   90.00
_cell.angle_gamma   90.00
#
_symmetry.space_group_name_H-M   'P 1'
#
loop_
_entity.id
_entity.type
_entity.pdbx_description
1 polymer ?
#
loop_
_entity_poly.entity_id
_entity_poly.type
_entity_poly.pdbx_seq_one_letter_code
_entity_poly.pdbx_strand_id
1 'polypeptide(L)'
;MKNSDTVTRGIQRAPHRSLFHALGWTEEEMKKPIIGIVSSQSEVIPGHMELDRIAEAVKMGVAEAGGMPVVVPAIAVCDGIAMGHTGMKYSLVTRDLIADSTECLAYAHAFDGMVMIPNCDKNVPGLLMAAAR
;
A
#
# COMPACT_ATOMS: atom_id res chain seq x y z
N MET A 1 17.92 4.86 12.51
CA MET A 1 16.62 4.61 13.17
C MET A 1 15.62 4.36 12.07
N LYS A 2 14.78 3.33 12.18
CA LYS A 2 13.76 3.02 11.18
C LYS A 2 12.55 3.94 11.38
N ASN A 3 11.78 4.24 10.34
CA ASN A 3 10.55 5.00 10.48
C ASN A 3 9.55 4.25 11.38
N SER A 4 9.46 2.93 11.20
CA SER A 4 8.62 2.03 11.99
C SER A 4 8.96 2.01 13.49
N ASP A 5 10.16 2.42 13.88
CA ASP A 5 10.54 2.55 15.29
C ASP A 5 9.61 3.56 16.01
N THR A 6 9.05 4.54 15.29
CA THR A 6 8.10 5.54 15.81
C THR A 6 6.84 4.92 16.38
N VAL A 7 6.40 3.78 15.83
CA VAL A 7 5.18 3.07 16.25
C VAL A 7 5.45 1.75 16.96
N THR A 8 6.67 1.22 16.89
CA THR A 8 7.02 -0.08 17.52
C THR A 8 7.86 0.05 18.78
N ARG A 9 8.71 1.08 18.92
CA ARG A 9 9.70 1.17 20.01
C ARG A 9 9.32 2.12 21.13
N GLY A 10 9.79 1.80 22.34
CA GLY A 10 9.59 2.61 23.54
C GLY A 10 8.34 2.25 24.34
N ILE A 11 8.34 2.63 25.61
CA ILE A 11 7.27 2.32 26.57
C ILE A 11 5.94 2.97 26.12
N GLN A 12 6.01 4.21 25.62
CA GLN A 12 4.84 4.97 25.14
C GLN A 12 4.14 4.31 23.93
N ARG A 13 4.81 3.38 23.23
CA ARG A 13 4.24 2.66 22.09
C ARG A 13 3.66 1.30 22.46
N ALA A 14 3.50 1.00 23.76
CA ALA A 14 2.82 -0.21 24.22
C ALA A 14 1.39 -0.36 23.63
N PRO A 15 0.55 0.69 23.53
CA PRO A 15 -0.75 0.56 22.89
C PRO A 15 -0.65 0.16 21.41
N HIS A 16 0.28 0.74 20.65
CA HIS A 16 0.48 0.40 19.24
C HIS A 16 0.90 -1.06 19.07
N ARG A 17 1.83 -1.55 19.90
CA ARG A 17 2.24 -2.97 19.89
C ARG A 17 1.09 -3.92 20.20
N SER A 18 0.14 -3.54 21.08
CA SER A 18 -1.05 -4.35 21.32
C SER A 18 -1.91 -4.53 20.05
N LEU A 19 -2.02 -3.48 19.22
CA LEU A 19 -2.71 -3.56 17.94
C LEU A 19 -1.93 -4.41 16.92
N PHE A 20 -0.60 -4.30 16.87
CA PHE A 20 0.21 -5.19 16.03
C PHE A 20 0.12 -6.66 16.47
N HIS A 21 0.06 -6.94 17.77
CA HIS A 21 -0.21 -8.29 18.25
C HIS A 21 -1.61 -8.78 17.86
N ALA A 22 -2.62 -7.91 17.83
CA ALA A 22 -3.95 -8.26 17.33
C ALA A 22 -3.97 -8.58 15.82
N LEU A 23 -3.01 -8.03 15.04
CA LEU A 23 -2.75 -8.44 13.65
C LEU A 23 -1.97 -9.76 13.55
N GLY A 24 -1.60 -10.38 14.67
CA GLY A 24 -0.85 -11.62 14.73
C GLY A 24 0.67 -11.44 14.71
N TRP A 25 1.18 -10.22 14.81
CA TRP A 25 2.62 -9.98 14.71
C TRP A 25 3.34 -10.33 16.01
N THR A 26 4.47 -10.98 15.87
CA THR A 26 5.40 -11.27 16.96
C THR A 26 6.29 -10.06 17.27
N GLU A 27 6.92 -10.10 18.44
CA GLU A 27 7.91 -9.08 18.81
C GLU A 27 9.12 -9.07 17.86
N GLU A 28 9.51 -10.22 17.33
CA GLU A 28 10.61 -10.33 16.37
C GLU A 28 10.25 -9.70 15.03
N GLU A 29 9.02 -9.91 14.54
CA GLU A 29 8.54 -9.28 13.30
C GLU A 29 8.45 -7.76 13.43
N MET A 30 8.00 -7.24 14.58
CA MET A 30 7.99 -5.80 14.84
C MET A 30 9.38 -5.16 14.89
N LYS A 31 10.45 -5.95 15.03
CA LYS A 31 11.84 -5.45 14.95
C LYS A 31 12.32 -5.34 13.50
N LYS A 32 11.71 -6.04 12.55
CA LYS A 32 12.04 -5.96 11.11
C LYS A 32 11.60 -4.64 10.48
N PRO A 33 12.14 -4.22 9.32
CA PRO A 33 11.59 -3.10 8.57
C PRO A 33 10.18 -3.40 8.09
N ILE A 34 9.22 -2.50 8.34
CA ILE A 34 7.83 -2.67 7.88
C ILE A 34 7.74 -2.13 6.45
N ILE A 35 7.42 -3.00 5.49
CA ILE A 35 7.33 -2.66 4.07
C ILE A 35 5.87 -2.71 3.62
N GLY A 36 5.32 -1.56 3.22
CA GLY A 36 3.97 -1.46 2.67
C GLY A 36 3.92 -1.97 1.23
N ILE A 37 3.03 -2.90 0.93
CA ILE A 37 2.79 -3.42 -0.42
C ILE A 37 1.47 -2.82 -0.91
N VAL A 38 1.56 -1.79 -1.74
CA VAL A 38 0.40 -1.05 -2.24
C VAL A 38 -0.11 -1.72 -3.51
N SER A 39 -1.28 -2.34 -3.47
CA SER A 39 -1.86 -3.06 -4.60
C SER A 39 -3.20 -2.47 -5.01
N SER A 40 -3.38 -2.27 -6.32
CA SER A 40 -4.67 -1.86 -6.88
C SER A 40 -5.54 -3.04 -7.34
N GLN A 41 -5.35 -4.25 -6.79
CA GLN A 41 -6.17 -5.41 -7.14
C GLN A 41 -7.67 -5.07 -7.04
N SER A 42 -8.43 -5.46 -8.06
CA SER A 42 -9.85 -5.15 -8.15
C SER A 42 -10.55 -6.08 -9.13
N GLU A 43 -11.78 -6.48 -8.77
CA GLU A 43 -12.62 -7.33 -9.60
C GLU A 43 -13.37 -6.57 -10.72
N VAL A 44 -13.45 -5.24 -10.63
CA VAL A 44 -14.17 -4.43 -11.63
C VAL A 44 -13.29 -3.94 -12.78
N ILE A 45 -11.98 -4.17 -12.70
CA ILE A 45 -11.00 -3.74 -13.71
C ILE A 45 -10.29 -4.98 -14.24
N PRO A 46 -10.51 -5.40 -15.50
CA PRO A 46 -9.94 -6.65 -16.02
C PRO A 46 -8.43 -6.77 -15.88
N GLY A 47 -7.68 -5.68 -16.07
CA GLY A 47 -6.22 -5.69 -15.88
C GLY A 47 -5.78 -5.91 -14.42
N HIS A 48 -6.65 -5.69 -13.45
CA HIS A 48 -6.28 -5.71 -12.03
C HIS A 48 -6.59 -7.06 -11.35
N MET A 49 -7.22 -8.00 -12.06
CA MET A 49 -7.69 -9.28 -11.51
C MET A 49 -6.58 -10.10 -10.85
N GLU A 50 -5.39 -10.14 -11.45
CA GLU A 50 -4.28 -10.99 -11.01
C GLU A 50 -3.22 -10.24 -10.18
N LEU A 51 -3.49 -9.00 -9.77
CA LEU A 51 -2.52 -8.23 -8.96
C LEU A 51 -2.36 -8.79 -7.54
N ASP A 52 -3.29 -9.61 -7.06
CA ASP A 52 -3.16 -10.40 -5.84
C ASP A 52 -1.99 -11.40 -5.92
N ARG A 53 -1.83 -12.08 -7.07
CA ARG A 53 -0.74 -13.04 -7.29
C ARG A 53 0.62 -12.34 -7.23
N ILE A 54 0.70 -11.15 -7.82
CA ILE A 54 1.91 -10.31 -7.77
C ILE A 54 2.15 -9.82 -6.34
N ALA A 55 1.10 -9.36 -5.65
CA ALA A 55 1.21 -8.91 -4.26
C ALA A 55 1.69 -10.02 -3.32
N GLU A 56 1.21 -11.26 -3.49
CA GLU A 56 1.67 -12.40 -2.70
C GLU A 56 3.13 -12.75 -3.01
N ALA A 57 3.55 -12.71 -4.27
CA ALA A 57 4.96 -12.91 -4.64
C ALA A 57 5.87 -11.84 -4.02
N VAL A 58 5.46 -10.56 -4.06
CA VAL A 58 6.19 -9.46 -3.42
C VAL A 58 6.26 -9.65 -1.91
N LYS A 59 5.15 -10.06 -1.28
CA LYS A 59 5.07 -10.32 0.15
C LYS A 59 6.05 -11.42 0.58
N MET A 60 6.12 -12.51 -0.18
CA MET A 60 7.12 -13.56 0.03
C MET A 60 8.55 -13.01 -0.08
N GLY A 61 8.85 -12.27 -1.16
CA GLY A 61 10.20 -11.70 -1.36
C GLY A 61 10.63 -10.72 -0.26
N VAL A 62 9.71 -9.89 0.24
CA VAL A 62 9.98 -9.00 1.38
C VAL A 62 10.27 -9.79 2.65
N ALA A 63 9.48 -10.84 2.93
CA ALA A 63 9.68 -11.68 4.09
C ALA A 63 11.03 -12.43 4.04
N GLU A 64 11.38 -12.98 2.87
CA GLU A 64 12.68 -13.63 2.62
C GLU A 64 13.86 -12.68 2.78
N ALA A 65 13.70 -11.41 2.40
CA ALA A 65 14.70 -10.36 2.60
C ALA A 65 14.78 -9.85 4.06
N GLY A 66 14.00 -10.40 4.99
CA GLY A 66 14.00 -10.03 6.40
C GLY A 66 13.14 -8.81 6.74
N GLY A 67 12.23 -8.40 5.85
CA GLY A 67 11.22 -7.38 6.11
C GLY A 67 9.93 -7.96 6.70
N MET A 68 9.07 -7.09 7.23
CA MET A 68 7.69 -7.39 7.60
C MET A 68 6.75 -6.82 6.53
N PRO A 69 6.18 -7.65 5.64
CA PRO A 69 5.31 -7.16 4.57
C PRO A 69 3.89 -6.84 5.07
N VAL A 70 3.32 -5.75 4.59
CA VAL A 70 1.93 -5.35 4.89
C VAL A 70 1.23 -4.95 3.61
N VAL A 71 0.23 -5.72 3.17
CA VAL A 71 -0.54 -5.38 1.97
C VAL A 71 -1.59 -4.33 2.29
N VAL A 72 -1.62 -3.25 1.52
CA VAL A 72 -2.62 -2.17 1.63
C VAL A 72 -3.22 -1.87 0.26
N PRO A 73 -4.51 -1.50 0.19
CA PRO A 73 -5.18 -1.27 -1.08
C PRO A 73 -4.86 0.11 -1.66
N ALA A 74 -4.89 0.21 -2.99
CA ALA A 74 -5.02 1.47 -3.72
C ALA A 74 -6.27 1.41 -4.63
N ILE A 75 -7.01 2.50 -4.70
CA ILE A 75 -8.16 2.59 -5.61
C ILE A 75 -7.69 2.67 -7.07
N ALA A 76 -8.58 2.32 -7.99
CA ALA A 76 -8.37 2.50 -9.41
C ALA A 76 -9.72 2.66 -10.12
N VAL A 77 -9.69 3.29 -11.30
CA VAL A 77 -10.83 3.43 -12.20
C VAL A 77 -10.43 2.89 -13.57
N CYS A 78 -11.32 2.16 -14.22
CA CYS A 78 -11.12 1.69 -15.59
C CYS A 78 -11.67 2.73 -16.58
N ASP A 79 -10.77 3.44 -17.28
CA ASP A 79 -11.17 4.43 -18.29
C ASP A 79 -12.03 3.79 -19.39
N GLY A 80 -11.72 2.54 -19.79
CA GLY A 80 -12.51 1.82 -20.79
C GLY A 80 -13.97 1.58 -20.38
N ILE A 81 -14.25 1.37 -19.09
CA ILE A 81 -15.61 1.24 -18.56
C ILE A 81 -16.25 2.63 -18.38
N ALA A 82 -15.48 3.60 -17.88
CA ALA A 82 -15.97 4.95 -17.55
C ALA A 82 -16.27 5.82 -18.79
N MET A 83 -15.71 5.45 -19.95
CA MET A 83 -15.86 6.16 -21.21
C MET A 83 -17.33 6.30 -21.64
N GLY A 84 -17.70 7.49 -22.12
CA GLY A 84 -19.02 7.75 -22.70
C GLY A 84 -20.14 8.06 -21.70
N HIS A 85 -19.86 8.16 -20.40
CA HIS A 85 -20.84 8.58 -19.39
C HIS A 85 -20.21 9.43 -18.27
N THR A 86 -21.01 9.81 -17.27
CA THR A 86 -20.59 10.67 -16.15
C THR A 86 -19.34 10.17 -15.41
N GLY A 87 -19.05 8.87 -15.46
CA GLY A 87 -17.90 8.25 -14.79
C GLY A 87 -16.55 8.81 -15.28
N MET A 88 -16.44 9.19 -16.56
CA MET A 88 -15.19 9.71 -17.10
C MET A 88 -14.73 11.01 -16.41
N LYS A 89 -15.65 11.76 -15.79
CA LYS A 89 -15.32 12.94 -14.98
C LYS A 89 -14.50 12.60 -13.72
N TYR A 90 -14.51 11.34 -13.29
CA TYR A 90 -13.80 10.86 -12.12
C TYR A 90 -12.47 10.15 -12.46
N SER A 91 -12.14 9.96 -13.74
CA SER A 91 -10.90 9.27 -14.14
C SER A 91 -9.65 10.04 -13.68
N LEU A 92 -9.41 11.24 -14.21
CA LEU A 92 -8.15 11.96 -13.99
C LEU A 92 -7.93 12.33 -12.51
N VAL A 93 -8.97 12.79 -11.81
CA VAL A 93 -8.88 13.17 -10.38
C VAL A 93 -8.48 11.99 -9.48
N THR A 94 -8.77 10.76 -9.91
CA THR A 94 -8.39 9.55 -9.15
C THR A 94 -6.87 9.41 -9.06
N ARG A 95 -6.08 9.95 -10.01
CA ARG A 95 -4.61 9.99 -9.89
C ARG A 95 -4.16 10.68 -8.61
N ASP A 96 -4.71 11.86 -8.33
CA ASP A 96 -4.31 12.66 -7.17
C ASP A 96 -4.82 12.01 -5.88
N LEU A 97 -6.04 11.44 -5.90
CA LEU A 97 -6.55 10.67 -4.77
C LEU A 97 -5.69 9.44 -4.44
N ILE A 98 -5.18 8.73 -5.43
CA ILE A 98 -4.26 7.60 -5.24
C ILE A 98 -2.97 8.09 -4.60
N ALA A 99 -2.42 9.20 -5.09
CA ALA A 99 -1.20 9.79 -4.55
C ALA A 99 -1.38 10.18 -3.08
N ASP A 100 -2.42 10.96 -2.79
CA ASP A 100 -2.71 11.49 -1.46
C ASP A 100 -3.06 10.37 -0.46
N SER A 101 -3.85 9.38 -0.87
CA SER A 101 -4.23 8.26 0.01
C SER A 101 -3.04 7.35 0.35
N THR A 102 -2.17 7.10 -0.63
CA THR A 102 -0.95 6.31 -0.43
C THR A 102 0.03 7.03 0.48
N GLU A 103 0.24 8.33 0.25
CA GLU A 103 1.06 9.20 1.11
C GLU A 103 0.55 9.19 2.57
N CYS A 104 -0.76 9.38 2.75
CA CYS A 104 -1.38 9.33 4.08
C CYS A 104 -1.13 7.99 4.79
N LEU A 105 -1.32 6.87 4.09
CA LEU A 105 -1.07 5.54 4.66
C LEU A 105 0.40 5.35 5.04
N ALA A 106 1.33 5.76 4.17
CA ALA A 106 2.76 5.61 4.40
C ALA A 106 3.23 6.33 5.68
N TYR A 107 2.83 7.59 5.84
CA TYR A 107 3.20 8.39 7.00
C TYR A 107 2.45 7.98 8.27
N ALA A 108 1.14 7.72 8.19
CA ALA A 108 0.33 7.37 9.36
C ALA A 108 0.74 6.03 9.99
N HIS A 109 1.10 5.05 9.16
CA HIS A 109 1.55 3.73 9.63
C HIS A 109 3.08 3.62 9.78
N ALA A 110 3.81 4.70 9.51
CA ALA A 110 5.26 4.79 9.64
C ALA A 110 6.01 3.65 8.92
N PHE A 111 5.63 3.38 7.66
CA PHE A 111 6.33 2.39 6.84
C PHE A 111 7.80 2.79 6.61
N ASP A 112 8.68 1.80 6.56
CA ASP A 112 10.11 1.98 6.29
C ASP A 112 10.42 2.04 4.79
N GLY A 113 9.52 1.50 3.98
CA GLY A 113 9.58 1.51 2.54
C GLY A 113 8.27 0.98 1.96
N MET A 114 8.13 1.10 0.63
CA MET A 114 6.96 0.61 -0.08
C MET A 114 7.33 -0.12 -1.36
N VAL A 115 6.54 -1.12 -1.72
CA VAL A 115 6.50 -1.71 -3.06
C VAL A 115 5.11 -1.44 -3.62
N MET A 116 5.05 -0.81 -4.79
CA MET A 116 3.81 -0.39 -5.41
C MET A 116 3.54 -1.23 -6.65
N ILE A 117 2.34 -1.78 -6.77
CA ILE A 117 1.91 -2.68 -7.84
C ILE A 117 0.78 -2.00 -8.62
N PRO A 118 1.11 -1.07 -9.54
CA PRO A 118 0.11 -0.42 -10.36
C PRO A 118 -0.24 -1.22 -11.61
N ASN A 119 -1.31 -0.82 -12.29
CA ASN A 119 -1.55 -1.26 -13.67
C ASN A 119 -2.18 -0.17 -14.55
N CYS A 120 -3.42 0.24 -14.28
CA CYS A 120 -4.15 1.13 -15.19
C CYS A 120 -3.62 2.58 -15.25
N ASP A 121 -4.04 3.28 -16.30
CA ASP A 121 -3.58 4.62 -16.71
C ASP A 121 -3.36 5.59 -15.56
N LYS A 122 -4.38 5.88 -14.74
CA LYS A 122 -4.25 6.88 -13.65
C LYS A 122 -3.62 6.32 -12.38
N ASN A 123 -3.57 5.00 -12.23
CA ASN A 123 -3.00 4.35 -11.06
C ASN A 123 -1.47 4.37 -11.08
N VAL A 124 -0.83 4.10 -12.23
CA VAL A 124 0.63 4.17 -12.40
C VAL A 124 1.21 5.54 -11.98
N PRO A 125 0.79 6.68 -12.55
CA PRO A 125 1.31 7.99 -12.16
C PRO A 125 0.88 8.38 -10.75
N GLY A 126 -0.29 7.95 -10.26
CA GLY A 126 -0.71 8.23 -8.88
C GLY A 126 0.24 7.62 -7.85
N LEU A 127 0.62 6.35 -8.03
CA LEU A 127 1.59 5.69 -7.16
C LEU A 127 3.01 6.25 -7.33
N LEU A 128 3.44 6.57 -8.56
CA LEU A 128 4.73 7.25 -8.77
C LEU A 128 4.79 8.63 -8.12
N MET A 129 3.69 9.38 -8.12
CA MET A 129 3.59 10.66 -7.41
C MET A 129 3.70 10.47 -5.90
N ALA A 130 3.01 9.46 -5.32
CA ALA A 130 3.17 9.14 -3.90
C ALA A 130 4.61 8.76 -3.54
N ALA A 131 5.29 8.00 -4.39
CA ALA A 131 6.68 7.60 -4.16
C ALA A 131 7.67 8.79 -4.20
N ALA A 132 7.32 9.87 -4.90
CA ALA A 132 8.15 11.07 -5.02
C ALA A 132 7.90 12.11 -3.91
N ARG A 133 6.85 11.93 -3.10
CA ARG A 133 6.48 12.81 -1.98
C ARG A 133 6.97 12.23 -0.65
#